data_AF-A0A6B3HY45-F1
#
_entry.id   AF-A0A6B3HY45-F1
#
_cell.length_a   1.000
_cell.length_b   1.000
_cell.length_c   1.000
_cell.angle_alpha   90.00
_cell.angle_beta   90.00
_cell.angle_gamma   90.00
#
_symmetry.space_group_name_H-M   'P 1'
#
loop_
_entity.id
_entity.type
_entity.pdbx_description
1 polymer ?
#
loop_
_entity_poly.entity_id
_entity_poly.type
_entity_poly.pdbx_seq_one_letter_code
_entity_poly.pdbx_strand_id
1 'polypeptide(L)'
;GADDYVIKPVDTPVLVARIRALLRRATFQPSQSPPPEAPDHVLVFGDLSVDTLGMEVRLAGRPVPLTPTELRLLLEFAAAPGSVLDRRRLLREVWDYGWEGDTRVVDLCVLRLRKKIGSGRIETVRGFGYKLVRD
;
A
#
# COMPACT_ATOMS: atom_id res chain seq x y z
N GLY A 1 2.57 -21.58 3.88
CA GLY A 1 1.15 -21.92 3.65
C GLY A 1 0.74 -21.20 2.40
N ALA A 2 0.33 -21.97 1.38
CA ALA A 2 0.19 -21.61 -0.03
C ALA A 2 0.15 -20.09 -0.33
N ASP A 3 1.29 -19.56 -0.75
CA ASP A 3 1.29 -18.41 -1.64
C ASP A 3 0.75 -18.96 -2.96
N ASP A 4 -0.55 -18.73 -3.22
CA ASP A 4 -1.18 -19.12 -4.47
C ASP A 4 -0.39 -18.49 -5.61
N TYR A 5 0.42 -19.36 -6.20
CA TYR A 5 1.41 -19.10 -7.21
C TYR A 5 0.67 -18.88 -8.51
N VAL A 6 0.55 -17.64 -8.95
CA VAL A 6 0.24 -17.33 -10.35
C VAL A 6 1.47 -16.68 -10.96
N ILE A 7 1.91 -17.32 -12.03
CA ILE A 7 3.17 -17.19 -12.73
C ILE A 7 3.30 -15.88 -13.52
N LYS A 8 4.50 -15.29 -13.39
CA LYS A 8 5.17 -14.24 -14.19
C LYS A 8 4.72 -12.77 -14.01
N PRO A 9 5.68 -11.84 -14.18
CA PRO A 9 5.90 -10.77 -13.21
C PRO A 9 5.12 -9.50 -13.56
N VAL A 10 4.74 -8.75 -12.52
CA VAL A 10 4.69 -7.30 -12.66
C VAL A 10 6.14 -6.87 -12.79
N ASP A 11 6.53 -6.28 -13.92
CA ASP A 11 7.85 -5.68 -14.05
C ASP A 11 8.02 -4.68 -12.90
N THR A 12 8.90 -4.99 -11.94
CA THR A 12 9.24 -4.11 -10.81
C THR A 12 9.44 -2.63 -11.22
N PRO A 13 10.01 -2.32 -12.41
CA PRO A 13 10.05 -0.96 -12.93
C PRO A 13 8.69 -0.29 -13.13
N VAL A 14 7.64 -1.02 -13.53
CA VAL A 14 6.29 -0.48 -13.78
C VAL A 14 5.61 -0.12 -12.46
N LEU A 15 5.72 -0.97 -11.44
CA LEU A 15 5.21 -0.68 -10.10
C LEU A 15 5.92 0.54 -9.50
N VAL A 16 7.25 0.57 -9.59
CA VAL A 16 8.06 1.72 -9.14
C VAL A 16 7.73 2.98 -9.93
N ALA A 17 7.54 2.90 -11.25
CA ALA A 17 7.17 4.05 -12.07
C ALA A 17 5.77 4.57 -11.74
N ARG A 18 4.82 3.67 -11.46
CA ARG A 18 3.46 4.01 -11.02
C ARG A 18 3.49 4.67 -9.65
N ILE A 19 4.26 4.15 -8.70
CA ILE A 19 4.46 4.78 -7.39
C ILE A 19 5.07 6.17 -7.57
N ARG A 20 6.17 6.31 -8.34
CA ARG A 20 6.79 7.61 -8.64
C ARG A 20 5.81 8.61 -9.27
N ALA A 21 4.94 8.15 -10.19
CA ALA A 21 3.92 9.00 -10.81
C ALA A 21 2.86 9.45 -9.81
N LEU A 22 2.44 8.58 -8.89
CA LEU A 22 1.49 8.91 -7.82
C LEU A 22 2.12 9.85 -6.78
N LEU A 23 3.40 9.66 -6.43
CA LEU A 23 4.16 10.55 -5.54
C LEU A 23 4.29 11.96 -6.10
N ARG A 24 4.63 12.11 -7.39
CA ARG A 24 4.66 13.43 -8.07
C ARG A 24 3.31 14.14 -8.05
N ARG A 25 2.21 13.39 -7.99
CA ARG A 25 0.86 13.95 -7.91
C ARG A 25 0.47 14.30 -6.46
N ALA A 26 0.96 13.56 -5.48
CA ALA A 26 0.71 13.81 -4.06
C ALA A 26 1.49 15.03 -3.53
N THR A 27 2.67 15.33 -4.07
CA THR A 27 3.45 16.54 -3.73
C THR A 27 2.85 17.85 -4.26
N PHE A 28 1.76 17.79 -5.05
CA PHE A 28 1.03 18.98 -5.52
C PHE A 28 -0.09 19.42 -4.54
N GLN A 29 0.10 19.22 -3.23
CA GLN A 29 -0.71 19.84 -2.17
C GLN A 29 0.18 20.79 -1.35
N PRO A 30 -0.10 22.11 -1.28
CA PRO A 30 0.70 23.04 -0.52
C PRO A 30 0.31 22.96 0.96
N SER A 31 0.83 21.97 1.68
CA SER A 31 0.74 21.97 3.14
C SER A 31 1.68 20.95 3.76
N GLN A 32 2.62 21.51 4.55
CA GLN A 32 3.50 20.89 5.54
C GLN A 32 4.81 20.29 5.00
N SER A 33 5.88 21.03 5.27
CA SER A 33 7.27 20.63 5.10
C SER A 33 7.53 19.31 5.85
N PRO A 34 8.12 18.29 5.20
CA PRO A 34 8.58 17.12 5.92
C PRO A 34 9.76 17.49 6.83
N PRO A 35 10.00 16.71 7.91
CA PRO A 35 11.22 16.84 8.71
C PRO A 35 12.45 16.69 7.82
N PRO A 36 13.60 17.30 8.17
CA PRO A 36 14.82 17.11 7.40
C PRO A 36 15.23 15.63 7.48
N GLU A 37 15.67 15.06 6.35
CA GLU A 37 16.35 13.76 6.19
C GLU A 37 15.54 12.50 5.80
N ALA A 38 14.23 12.56 5.50
CA ALA A 38 13.59 11.44 4.80
C ALA A 38 13.84 11.59 3.29
N PRO A 39 14.51 10.64 2.62
CA PRO A 39 14.66 10.72 1.16
C PRO A 39 13.29 10.59 0.49
N ASP A 40 13.09 11.26 -0.66
CA ASP A 40 11.81 11.43 -1.38
C ASP A 40 11.01 10.14 -1.67
N HIS A 41 11.62 8.97 -1.47
CA HIS A 41 11.00 7.67 -1.68
C HIS A 41 10.46 7.01 -0.39
N VAL A 42 10.72 7.58 0.79
CA VAL A 42 10.22 7.07 2.08
C VAL A 42 8.98 7.86 2.49
N LEU A 43 7.85 7.16 2.61
CA LEU A 43 6.59 7.72 3.09
C LEU A 43 6.41 7.41 4.57
N VAL A 44 5.94 8.39 5.34
CA VAL A 44 5.74 8.24 6.80
C VAL A 44 4.29 8.53 7.15
N PHE A 45 3.69 7.62 7.92
CA PHE A 45 2.34 7.70 8.47
C PHE A 45 2.44 7.39 9.97
N GLY A 46 2.62 8.44 10.76
CA GLY A 46 2.90 8.31 12.20
C GLY A 46 4.22 7.56 12.44
N ASP A 47 4.15 6.40 13.08
CA ASP A 47 5.29 5.50 13.34
C ASP A 47 5.51 4.45 12.22
N LEU A 48 4.67 4.41 11.19
CA LEU A 48 4.82 3.53 10.03
C LEU A 48 5.63 4.25 8.95
N SER A 49 6.73 3.66 8.51
CA SER A 49 7.47 4.11 7.33
C SER A 49 7.47 3.06 6.22
N VAL A 50 7.36 3.55 4.97
CA VAL A 50 7.31 2.74 3.75
C VAL A 50 8.35 3.26 2.78
N ASP A 51 9.42 2.49 2.59
CA ASP A 51 10.40 2.74 1.53
C ASP A 51 9.87 2.15 0.22
N THR A 52 9.52 3.03 -0.71
CA THR A 52 8.93 2.65 -2.00
C THR A 52 9.95 2.16 -3.04
N LEU A 53 11.25 2.39 -2.83
CA LEU A 53 12.33 1.90 -3.70
C LEU A 53 12.97 0.65 -3.13
N GLY A 54 13.31 0.66 -1.84
CA GLY A 54 13.84 -0.47 -1.09
C GLY A 54 12.81 -1.56 -0.83
N MET A 55 11.51 -1.27 -1.03
CA MET A 55 10.42 -2.21 -0.77
C MET A 55 10.40 -2.67 0.70
N GLU A 56 10.77 -1.77 1.62
CA GLU A 56 10.87 -2.03 3.05
C GLU A 56 9.75 -1.30 3.82
N VAL A 57 9.26 -1.94 4.87
CA VAL A 57 8.27 -1.36 5.78
C VAL A 57 8.79 -1.45 7.20
N ARG A 58 8.69 -0.36 7.95
CA ARG A 58 9.04 -0.33 9.37
C ARG A 58 7.91 0.24 10.19
N LEU A 59 7.74 -0.28 11.40
CA LEU A 59 6.80 0.22 12.39
C LEU A 59 7.57 0.55 13.67
N ALA A 60 7.49 1.81 14.11
CA ALA A 60 8.30 2.35 15.20
C ALA A 60 9.80 2.02 15.03
N GLY A 61 10.30 2.19 13.80
CA GLY A 61 11.69 1.91 13.42
C GLY A 61 12.05 0.43 13.24
N ARG A 62 11.16 -0.52 13.57
CA ARG A 62 11.42 -1.97 13.45
C ARG A 62 10.91 -2.52 12.12
N PRO A 63 11.70 -3.33 11.38
CA PRO A 63 11.26 -3.96 10.15
C PRO A 63 9.99 -4.82 10.35
N VAL A 64 9.03 -4.67 9.44
CA VAL A 64 7.80 -5.48 9.40
C VAL A 64 7.82 -6.32 8.12
N PRO A 65 8.00 -7.65 8.22
CA PRO A 65 8.03 -8.51 7.05
C PRO A 65 6.63 -8.65 6.44
N LEU A 66 6.46 -8.11 5.24
CA LEU A 66 5.25 -8.26 4.44
C LEU A 66 5.47 -9.28 3.32
N THR A 67 4.42 -10.01 2.96
CA THR A 67 4.43 -10.77 1.71
C THR A 67 4.40 -9.80 0.52
N PRO A 68 4.80 -10.21 -0.70
CA PRO A 68 4.76 -9.33 -1.87
C PRO A 68 3.38 -8.69 -2.10
N THR A 69 2.32 -9.45 -1.86
CA THR A 69 0.93 -8.99 -2.03
C THR A 69 0.50 -8.02 -0.94
N GLU A 70 0.88 -8.26 0.33
CA GLU A 70 0.64 -7.31 1.41
C GLU A 70 1.37 -5.98 1.17
N LEU A 71 2.61 -6.04 0.67
CA LEU A 71 3.39 -4.85 0.34
C LEU A 71 2.76 -4.08 -0.82
N ARG A 72 2.40 -4.75 -1.93
CA ARG A 72 1.69 -4.12 -3.05
C ARG A 72 0.41 -3.43 -2.60
N LEU A 73 -0.38 -4.10 -1.76
CA LEU A 73 -1.61 -3.52 -1.21
C LEU A 73 -1.31 -2.26 -0.37
N LEU A 74 -0.28 -2.30 0.48
CA LEU A 74 0.13 -1.13 1.26
C LEU A 74 0.61 0.02 0.35
N LEU A 75 1.34 -0.27 -0.72
CA LEU A 75 1.82 0.74 -1.66
C LEU A 75 0.66 1.44 -2.40
N GLU A 76 -0.38 0.70 -2.81
CA GLU A 76 -1.60 1.31 -3.38
C GLU A 76 -2.27 2.27 -2.40
N PHE A 77 -2.35 1.89 -1.12
CA PHE A 77 -2.89 2.78 -0.09
C PHE A 77 -2.00 3.99 0.18
N ALA A 78 -0.69 3.77 0.30
CA ALA A 78 0.30 4.81 0.60
C ALA A 78 0.44 5.83 -0.54
N ALA A 79 0.14 5.42 -1.77
CA ALA A 79 0.09 6.31 -2.92
C ALA A 79 -1.16 7.21 -2.98
N ALA A 80 -2.20 6.89 -2.20
CA ALA A 80 -3.43 7.67 -2.10
C ALA A 80 -3.93 7.76 -0.64
N PRO A 81 -3.12 8.30 0.29
CA PRO A 81 -3.45 8.29 1.72
C PRO A 81 -4.70 9.10 2.00
N GLY A 82 -5.57 8.58 2.86
CA GLY A 82 -6.89 9.15 3.17
C GLY A 82 -7.97 8.91 2.09
N SER A 83 -7.59 8.44 0.90
CA SER A 83 -8.55 8.19 -0.19
C SER A 83 -9.15 6.79 -0.08
N VAL A 84 -10.45 6.68 -0.32
CA VAL A 84 -11.13 5.37 -0.35
C VAL A 84 -10.82 4.66 -1.65
N LEU A 85 -10.24 3.46 -1.53
CA LEU A 85 -10.00 2.53 -2.62
C LEU A 85 -11.03 1.41 -2.55
N ASP A 86 -11.81 1.25 -3.61
CA ASP A 86 -12.81 0.18 -3.69
C ASP A 86 -12.15 -1.19 -3.88
N ARG A 87 -12.85 -2.24 -3.45
CA ARG A 87 -12.32 -3.61 -3.49
C ARG A 87 -11.98 -4.07 -4.91
N ARG A 88 -12.77 -3.70 -5.91
CA ARG A 88 -12.52 -4.13 -7.30
C ARG A 88 -11.29 -3.44 -7.85
N ARG A 89 -11.06 -2.17 -7.51
CA ARG A 89 -9.83 -1.46 -7.84
C ARG A 89 -8.63 -2.11 -7.16
N LEU A 90 -8.66 -2.24 -5.82
CA LEU A 90 -7.57 -2.89 -5.08
C LEU A 90 -7.24 -4.27 -5.65
N LEU A 91 -8.27 -5.00 -6.06
CA LEU A 91 -8.10 -6.30 -6.68
C LEU A 91 -7.38 -6.24 -8.01
N ARG A 92 -7.84 -5.43 -8.97
CA ARG A 92 -7.19 -5.30 -10.28
C ARG A 92 -5.74 -4.83 -10.16
N GLU A 93 -5.48 -3.93 -9.23
CA GLU A 93 -4.17 -3.27 -9.10
C GLU A 93 -3.14 -4.13 -8.36
N VAL A 94 -3.60 -5.00 -7.46
CA VAL A 94 -2.71 -5.86 -6.66
C VAL A 94 -2.64 -7.30 -7.21
N TRP A 95 -3.70 -7.78 -7.88
CA TRP A 95 -3.83 -9.15 -8.42
C TRP A 95 -3.93 -9.22 -9.96
N ASP A 96 -3.34 -8.27 -10.68
CA ASP A 96 -3.24 -8.24 -12.16
C ASP A 96 -4.55 -8.03 -12.93
N TYR A 97 -4.42 -7.52 -14.15
CA TYR A 97 -5.51 -7.16 -15.06
C TYR A 97 -6.05 -8.41 -15.76
N GLY A 98 -6.87 -9.19 -15.07
CA GLY A 98 -7.45 -10.42 -15.61
C GLY A 98 -7.93 -11.40 -14.54
N TRP A 99 -7.66 -11.12 -13.28
CA TRP A 99 -8.18 -11.93 -12.18
C TRP A 99 -9.68 -11.69 -12.02
N GLU A 100 -10.49 -12.62 -12.53
CA GLU A 100 -11.94 -12.69 -12.31
C GLU A 100 -12.32 -13.26 -10.93
N GLY A 101 -11.39 -13.25 -9.98
CA GLY A 101 -11.61 -13.81 -8.66
C GLY A 101 -12.45 -12.93 -7.73
N ASP A 102 -12.77 -13.49 -6.57
CA ASP A 102 -13.61 -12.84 -5.56
C ASP A 102 -12.83 -11.74 -4.80
N THR A 103 -13.43 -10.55 -4.72
CA THR A 103 -12.97 -9.43 -3.88
C THR A 103 -12.68 -9.81 -2.42
N ARG A 104 -13.19 -10.94 -1.91
CA ARG A 104 -12.84 -11.50 -0.59
C ARG A 104 -11.34 -11.70 -0.37
N VAL A 105 -10.55 -11.93 -1.42
CA VAL A 105 -9.08 -12.02 -1.26
C VAL A 105 -8.49 -10.69 -0.76
N VAL A 106 -9.06 -9.57 -1.19
CA VAL A 106 -8.67 -8.23 -0.72
C VAL A 106 -8.95 -8.13 0.77
N ASP A 107 -10.12 -8.55 1.22
CA ASP A 107 -10.49 -8.50 2.64
C ASP A 107 -9.55 -9.35 3.50
N LEU A 108 -9.19 -10.55 3.03
CA LEU A 108 -8.23 -11.43 3.71
C LEU A 108 -6.82 -10.81 3.77
N CYS A 109 -6.38 -10.17 2.69
CA CYS A 109 -5.09 -9.49 2.67
C CYS A 109 -5.09 -8.25 3.57
N VAL A 110 -6.14 -7.43 3.55
CA VAL A 110 -6.31 -6.29 4.49
C VAL A 110 -6.29 -6.78 5.94
N LEU A 111 -6.95 -7.90 6.24
CA LEU A 111 -6.94 -8.49 7.58
C LEU A 111 -5.52 -8.87 8.02
N ARG A 112 -4.75 -9.55 7.16
CA ARG A 112 -3.36 -9.93 7.45
C ARG A 112 -2.46 -8.69 7.59
N LEU A 113 -2.60 -7.73 6.69
CA LEU A 113 -1.85 -6.48 6.70
C LEU A 113 -2.09 -5.70 8.00
N ARG A 114 -3.36 -5.50 8.40
CA ARG A 114 -3.72 -4.87 9.69
C ARG A 114 -3.10 -5.56 10.90
N LYS A 115 -2.99 -6.90 10.90
CA LYS A 115 -2.32 -7.62 12.00
C LYS A 115 -0.83 -7.28 12.10
N LYS A 116 -0.18 -6.94 10.99
CA LYS A 116 1.25 -6.64 10.93
C LYS A 116 1.57 -5.16 11.15
N ILE A 117 0.78 -4.27 10.57
CA ILE A 117 1.03 -2.81 10.64
C ILE A 117 0.15 -2.08 11.65
N GLY A 118 -0.77 -2.78 12.33
CA GLY A 118 -1.73 -2.22 13.28
C GLY A 118 -3.12 -2.03 12.69
N SER A 119 -4.14 -2.37 13.49
CA SER A 119 -5.52 -2.49 13.05
C SER A 119 -6.18 -1.15 12.67
N GLY A 120 -5.77 -0.05 13.29
CA GLY A 120 -6.32 1.28 13.07
C GLY A 120 -5.81 2.01 11.83
N ARG A 121 -4.71 1.55 11.21
CA ARG A 121 -4.08 2.28 10.09
C ARG A 121 -4.85 2.16 8.79
N ILE A 122 -5.52 1.04 8.56
CA ILE A 122 -6.42 0.87 7.43
C ILE A 122 -7.83 0.92 7.97
N GLU A 123 -8.67 1.83 7.49
CA GLU A 123 -10.08 1.94 7.89
C GLU A 123 -10.98 1.24 6.87
N THR A 124 -12.04 0.59 7.34
CA THR A 124 -13.09 0.05 6.46
C THR A 124 -14.15 1.12 6.27
N VAL A 125 -14.31 1.61 5.04
CA VAL A 125 -15.44 2.48 4.67
C VAL A 125 -16.56 1.59 4.16
N ARG A 126 -17.55 1.33 5.02
CA ARG A 126 -18.64 0.37 4.76
C ARG A 126 -19.34 0.68 3.44
N GLY A 127 -19.48 -0.33 2.58
CA GLY A 127 -20.07 -0.19 1.24
C GLY A 127 -19.14 0.37 0.16
N PHE A 128 -18.02 0.99 0.54
CA PHE A 128 -17.14 1.68 -0.43
C PHE A 128 -15.76 1.03 -0.57
N GLY A 129 -15.14 0.56 0.52
CA GLY A 129 -13.82 -0.07 0.44
C GLY A 129 -12.95 0.20 1.66
N TYR A 130 -11.70 0.54 1.40
CA TYR A 130 -10.67 0.73 2.42
C TYR A 130 -9.87 2.00 2.17
N LYS A 131 -9.32 2.62 3.22
CA LYS A 131 -8.37 3.73 3.10
C LYS A 131 -7.28 3.59 4.15
N LEU A 132 -6.08 4.07 3.86
CA LEU A 132 -5.07 4.35 4.88
C LEU A 132 -5.44 5.65 5.59
N VAL A 133 -5.48 5.63 6.91
CA VAL A 133 -5.74 6.80 7.74
C VAL A 133 -4.56 7.77 7.59
N ARG A 134 -4.85 9.06 7.42
CA ARG A 134 -3.83 10.11 7.54
C ARG A 134 -3.70 10.40 9.03
N ASP A 135 -2.50 10.23 9.56
CA ASP A 135 -2.15 10.73 10.90
C ASP A 135 -2.00 12.25 10.88
#